data_AF-A0A383CAS9-F1
#
_entry.id   AF-A0A383CAS9-F1
#
_cell.length_a   1.000
_cell.length_b   1.000
_cell.length_c   1.000
_cell.angle_alpha   90.00
_cell.angle_beta   90.00
_cell.angle_gamma   90.00
#
_symmetry.space_group_name_H-M   'P 1'
#
loop_
_entity.id
_entity.type
_entity.pdbx_description
1 polymer ?
#
loop_
_entity_poly.entity_id
_entity_poly.type
_entity_poly.pdbx_seq_one_letter_code
_entity_poly.pdbx_strand_id
1 'polypeptide(L)' 'MKIQKIETYSREFLAFVRVTAVDGTWGWGQVAPYNADISAQ' A
#
# COMPACT_ATOMS: atom_id res chain seq x y z
N MET A 1 8.87 -16.12 3.49
CA MET A 1 7.91 -15.04 3.19
C MET A 1 8.08 -14.63 1.74
N LYS A 2 7.02 -14.67 0.93
CA LYS A 2 7.02 -14.22 -0.48
C LYS A 2 5.79 -13.37 -0.74
N ILE A 3 5.98 -12.18 -1.29
CA ILE A 3 4.89 -11.25 -1.60
C ILE A 3 4.20 -11.71 -2.89
N GLN A 4 2.87 -11.79 -2.85
CA GLN A 4 2.03 -12.14 -3.99
C GLN A 4 1.43 -10.89 -4.64
N LYS A 5 1.00 -9.92 -3.82
CA LYS A 5 0.30 -8.72 -4.29
C LYS A 5 0.62 -7.51 -3.42
N ILE A 6 0.75 -6.34 -4.06
CA ILE A 6 0.81 -5.03 -3.41
C ILE A 6 -0.31 -4.19 -4.01
N GLU A 7 -1.13 -3.59 -3.15
CA GLU A 7 -2.26 -2.75 -3.55
C GLU A 7 -2.13 -1.39 -2.87
N THR A 8 -2.27 -0.32 -3.66
CA THR A 8 -2.24 1.05 -3.16
C THR A 8 -3.62 1.68 -3.26
N TYR A 9 -4.07 2.29 -2.16
CA TYR A 9 -5.34 2.98 -2.06
C TYR A 9 -5.04 4.44 -1.72
N SER A 10 -5.13 5.34 -2.71
CA SER A 10 -4.75 6.74 -2.56
C SER A 10 -5.92 7.71 -2.67
N ARG A 11 -5.77 8.83 -1.94
CA ARG A 11 -6.49 10.09 -2.08
C ARG A 11 -5.47 11.22 -2.03
N GLU A 12 -5.92 12.44 -2.31
CA GLU A 12 -5.07 13.65 -2.43
C GLU A 12 -4.00 13.78 -1.32
N PHE A 13 -4.32 13.49 -0.07
CA PHE A 13 -3.39 13.70 1.06
C PHE A 13 -2.91 12.43 1.76
N LEU A 14 -3.50 11.27 1.46
CA LEU A 14 -3.23 10.02 2.15
C LEU A 14 -3.24 8.84 1.19
N ALA A 15 -2.33 7.91 1.38
CA ALA A 15 -2.38 6.63 0.70
C ALA A 15 -1.95 5.48 1.61
N PHE A 16 -2.68 4.37 1.51
CA PHE A 16 -2.44 3.14 2.24
C PHE A 16 -1.95 2.06 1.28
N VAL A 17 -1.08 1.18 1.79
CA VAL A 17 -0.55 0.04 1.05
C VAL A 17 -0.96 -1.24 1.76
N ARG A 18 -1.60 -2.16 1.04
CA ARG A 18 -1.83 -3.54 1.49
C ARG A 18 -0.85 -4.47 0.80
N VAL A 19 -0.14 -5.27 1.59
CA VAL A 19 0.72 -6.34 1.09
C VAL A 19 0.06 -7.68 1.41
N THR A 20 -0.09 -8.54 0.42
CA THR A 20 -0.57 -9.92 0.59
C THR A 20 0.54 -10.88 0.22
N ALA A 21 0.84 -11.82 1.10
CA ALA A 21 1.80 -12.89 0.88
C ALA A 21 1.14 -14.12 0.23
N VAL A 22 1.94 -15.01 -0.35
CA VAL A 22 1.45 -16.22 -1.02
C VAL A 22 0.71 -17.17 -0.06
N ASP A 23 1.02 -17.12 1.23
CA ASP A 23 0.35 -17.92 2.28
C ASP A 23 -0.99 -17.31 2.74
N GLY A 24 -1.43 -16.23 2.11
CA GLY A 24 -2.68 -15.53 2.41
C GLY A 24 -2.59 -14.56 3.59
N THR A 25 -1.45 -14.47 4.27
CA THR A 25 -1.23 -13.44 5.29
C THR A 25 -1.14 -12.06 4.63
N TRP A 26 -1.60 -11.04 5.34
CA TRP A 26 -1.58 -9.67 4.83
C TRP A 26 -1.28 -8.66 5.93
N GLY A 27 -0.82 -7.48 5.50
CA GLY A 27 -0.52 -6.36 6.37
C GLY A 27 -0.75 -5.03 5.68
N TRP A 28 -0.89 -3.98 6.50
CA TRP A 28 -1.10 -2.61 6.06
C TRP A 28 0.10 -1.73 6.42
N GLY A 29 0.39 -0.79 5.53
CA GLY A 29 1.28 0.33 5.76
C GLY A 29 0.68 1.61 5.23
N GLN A 30 1.34 2.73 5.53
CA GLN A 30 0.96 4.05 5.03
C GLN A 30 2.20 4.72 4.43
N VAL A 31 2.03 5.38 3.29
CA VAL A 31 3.05 6.29 2.77
C VAL A 31 3.01 7.63 3.51
N ALA A 32 4.06 8.44 3.31
CA ALA A 32 4.11 9.78 3.88
C ALA A 32 2.89 10.62 3.39
N PRO A 33 2.26 11.42 4.27
CA PRO A 33 1.20 12.35 3.87
C PRO A 33 1.74 13.49 2.99
N TYR A 34 0.81 14.20 2.33
CA TYR A 34 1.06 15.28 1.35
C TYR A 34 1.75 14.80 0.07
N ASN A 35 1.10 15.02 -1.08
CA ASN A 35 1.49 14.42 -2.38
C ASN A 35 1.49 12.87 -2.34
N ALA A 36 0.61 12.31 -1.49
CA ALA A 36 0.53 10.86 -1.29
C ALA A 36 -0.03 10.15 -2.54
N ASP A 37 -0.83 10.86 -3.32
CA ASP A 37 -1.32 10.44 -4.64
C ASP A 37 -0.19 10.29 -5.67
N ILE A 38 0.77 11.23 -5.73
CA ILE A 38 1.94 11.15 -6.62
C ILE A 38 2.81 9.95 -6.28
N SER A 39 3.03 9.70 -4.99
CA SER A 39 3.84 8.55 -4.53
C SER A 39 3.16 7.20 -4.73
N ALA A 40 1.87 7.19 -5.05
CA ALA A 40 1.03 6.01 -5.19
C ALA A 40 0.74 5.60 -6.64
N GLN A 41 1.36 6.29 -7.62
CA GLN A 41 1.20 6.05 -9.05
C GLN A 41 2.04 4.89 -9.60
#